data_AF-A0A1H9N454-F1
#
_entry.id   AF-A0A1H9N454-F1
#
_cell.length_a   1.000
_cell.length_b   1.000
_cell.length_c   1.000
_cell.angle_alpha   90.00
_cell.angle_beta   90.00
_cell.angle_gamma   90.00
#
_symmetry.space_group_name_H-M   'P 1'
#
loop_
_entity.id
_entity.type
_entity.pdbx_description
1 polymer ?
#
loop_
_entity_poly.entity_id
_entity_poly.type
_entity_poly.pdbx_seq_one_letter_code
_entity_poly.pdbx_strand_id
1 'polypeptide(L)'
;MLTPSRLTLARTRRGLSAAELARKAGVQARAIGEYERGLRSPQPATVESLAGALGFPAAFLTAPEPPRPQLVPRHAPEKVQATAAAQLAIEFNGWLERLFVLPQPDLPPPRTSPGKTRQGWRLDLGPAPNMVQLLESHGVRVFSLPVDCAEQAAFSCWHNGTPYVFLNPTATPEQARFDAAVQLAVLVGHDEPHGFAAEFLMPQKQLHGTDHRHWHVAREQFALKANLDSPAPGGMTRRETSRLLTKVFKVLRENGTTPLHVAKELNLGLEELNGLVFGLVLTALPGGGEPGPRGRARLTLVH
;
A
#
# COMPACT_ATOMS: atom_id res chain seq x y z
N MET A 1 10.90 15.69 -23.21
CA MET A 1 11.87 14.62 -23.57
C MET A 1 11.55 13.39 -22.72
N LEU A 2 11.84 12.18 -23.19
CA LEU A 2 11.64 10.94 -22.41
C LEU A 2 12.55 10.94 -21.17
N THR A 3 12.00 10.58 -20.01
CA THR A 3 12.77 10.27 -18.80
C THR A 3 13.07 8.76 -18.78
N PRO A 4 14.33 8.32 -18.93
CA PRO A 4 14.65 6.89 -19.08
C PRO A 4 14.14 6.00 -17.94
N SER A 5 14.24 6.47 -16.70
CA SER A 5 13.78 5.74 -15.52
C SER A 5 12.26 5.57 -15.45
N ARG A 6 11.47 6.47 -16.07
CA ARG A 6 10.01 6.32 -16.20
C ARG A 6 9.65 5.19 -17.14
N LEU A 7 10.41 5.02 -18.23
CA LEU A 7 10.24 3.88 -19.13
C LEU A 7 10.54 2.57 -18.40
N THR A 8 11.65 2.53 -17.65
CA THR A 8 12.01 1.35 -16.84
C THR A 8 10.97 1.07 -15.76
N LEU A 9 10.48 2.10 -15.07
CA LEU A 9 9.43 1.96 -14.06
C LEU A 9 8.14 1.39 -14.66
N ALA A 10 7.62 1.97 -15.74
CA ALA A 10 6.40 1.49 -16.39
C ALA A 10 6.57 0.05 -16.92
N ARG A 11 7.72 -0.24 -17.55
CA ARG A 11 7.99 -1.59 -18.09
C ARG A 11 8.08 -2.63 -16.97
N THR A 12 8.86 -2.35 -15.93
CA THR A 12 9.00 -3.26 -14.79
C THR A 12 7.68 -3.42 -14.06
N ARG A 13 6.90 -2.36 -13.83
CA ARG A 13 5.56 -2.43 -13.25
C ARG A 13 4.64 -3.41 -14.01
N ARG A 14 4.73 -3.44 -15.34
CA ARG A 14 3.97 -4.35 -16.21
C ARG A 14 4.55 -5.77 -16.31
N GLY A 15 5.68 -6.05 -15.65
CA GLY A 15 6.37 -7.34 -15.71
C GLY A 15 6.92 -7.68 -17.09
N LEU A 16 7.13 -6.69 -17.96
CA LEU A 16 7.58 -6.93 -19.35
C LEU A 16 9.11 -6.93 -19.44
N SER A 17 9.65 -7.86 -20.22
CA SER A 17 11.01 -7.76 -20.74
C SER A 17 11.14 -6.65 -21.78
N ALA A 18 12.36 -6.21 -22.06
CA ALA A 18 12.62 -5.23 -23.12
C ALA A 18 12.16 -5.74 -24.50
N ALA A 19 12.32 -7.03 -24.77
CA ALA A 19 11.88 -7.67 -26.01
C ALA A 19 10.34 -7.70 -26.13
N GLU A 20 9.63 -8.00 -25.04
CA GLU A 20 8.16 -7.99 -25.04
C GLU A 20 7.58 -6.60 -25.23
N LEU A 21 8.15 -5.59 -24.56
CA LEU A 21 7.75 -4.20 -24.76
C LEU A 21 8.00 -3.76 -26.20
N ALA A 22 9.17 -4.09 -26.75
CA ALA A 22 9.51 -3.76 -28.13
C ALA A 22 8.51 -4.33 -29.14
N ARG A 23 8.16 -5.62 -28.97
CA ARG A 23 7.14 -6.29 -29.78
C ARG A 23 5.77 -5.60 -29.65
N LYS A 24 5.34 -5.28 -28.42
CA LYS A 24 4.04 -4.62 -28.17
C LYS A 24 3.97 -3.20 -28.74
N ALA A 25 5.06 -2.44 -28.64
CA ALA A 25 5.14 -1.05 -29.10
C ALA A 25 5.56 -0.90 -30.58
N GLY A 26 5.81 -2.00 -31.28
CA GLY A 26 6.23 -1.96 -32.70
C GLY A 26 7.61 -1.32 -32.91
N VAL A 27 8.55 -1.49 -31.96
CA VAL A 27 9.92 -0.95 -32.04
C VAL A 27 10.95 -2.07 -31.96
N GLN A 28 12.22 -1.75 -32.28
CA GLN A 28 13.32 -2.72 -32.16
C GLN A 28 13.69 -2.95 -30.69
N ALA A 29 13.95 -4.20 -30.29
CA ALA A 29 14.32 -4.56 -28.91
C ALA A 29 15.56 -3.81 -28.40
N ARG A 30 16.56 -3.63 -29.27
CA ARG A 30 17.76 -2.84 -28.96
C ARG A 30 17.42 -1.38 -28.60
N ALA A 31 16.42 -0.80 -29.26
CA ALA A 31 16.02 0.58 -29.02
C ALA A 31 15.48 0.77 -27.60
N ILE A 32 14.73 -0.20 -27.04
CA ILE A 32 14.26 -0.13 -25.65
C ILE A 32 15.43 0.00 -24.68
N GLY A 33 16.45 -0.85 -24.80
CA GLY A 33 17.63 -0.78 -23.93
C GLY A 33 18.49 0.49 -24.13
N GLU A 34 18.46 1.09 -25.31
CA GLU A 34 19.08 2.40 -25.57
C GLU A 34 18.26 3.54 -24.94
N TYR A 35 16.93 3.47 -25.01
CA TYR A 35 16.02 4.44 -24.38
C TYR A 35 16.13 4.42 -22.86
N GLU A 36 16.13 3.23 -22.24
CA GLU A 36 16.23 3.06 -20.78
C GLU A 36 17.59 3.50 -20.22
N ARG A 37 18.65 3.47 -21.03
CA ARG A 37 19.97 3.99 -20.65
C ARG A 37 20.18 5.46 -21.03
N GLY A 38 19.19 6.11 -21.66
CA GLY A 38 19.30 7.48 -22.14
C GLY A 38 20.29 7.67 -23.30
N LEU A 39 20.70 6.59 -23.98
CA LEU A 39 21.63 6.63 -25.12
C LEU A 39 20.96 7.09 -26.42
N ARG A 40 19.63 7.00 -26.49
CA ARG A 40 18.82 7.42 -27.62
C ARG A 40 17.51 8.02 -27.11
N SER A 41 17.00 9.04 -27.79
CA SER A 41 15.66 9.57 -27.54
C SER A 41 14.66 9.05 -28.58
N PRO A 42 13.49 8.52 -28.16
CA PRO A 42 12.42 8.17 -29.09
C PRO A 42 11.76 9.42 -29.69
N GLN A 43 11.19 9.27 -30.89
CA GLN A 43 10.33 10.30 -31.49
C GLN A 43 8.99 10.38 -30.74
N PRO A 44 8.25 11.50 -30.80
CA PRO A 44 6.96 11.64 -30.12
C PRO A 44 5.97 10.52 -30.43
N ALA A 45 5.84 10.11 -31.70
CA ALA A 45 5.00 8.98 -32.09
C ALA A 45 5.42 7.65 -31.45
N THR A 46 6.73 7.45 -31.24
CA THR A 46 7.26 6.28 -30.54
C THR A 46 6.94 6.33 -29.04
N VAL A 47 6.99 7.52 -28.41
CA VAL A 47 6.59 7.71 -27.00
C VAL A 47 5.12 7.33 -26.81
N GLU A 48 4.23 7.77 -27.72
CA GLU A 48 2.81 7.39 -27.69
C GLU A 48 2.61 5.87 -27.82
N SER A 49 3.33 5.22 -28.74
CA SER A 49 3.27 3.76 -28.91
C SER A 49 3.74 3.01 -27.65
N LEU A 50 4.84 3.46 -27.04
CA LEU A 50 5.35 2.91 -25.78
C LEU A 50 4.34 3.10 -24.64
N ALA A 51 3.76 4.29 -24.53
CA ALA A 51 2.77 4.63 -23.51
C ALA A 51 1.52 3.76 -23.63
N GLY A 52 0.99 3.61 -24.85
CA GLY A 52 -0.14 2.72 -25.15
C GLY A 52 0.15 1.26 -24.83
N ALA A 53 1.32 0.74 -25.23
CA ALA A 53 1.74 -0.63 -24.93
C ALA A 53 1.92 -0.90 -23.42
N LEU A 54 2.28 0.12 -22.65
CA LEU A 54 2.46 0.07 -21.20
C LEU A 54 1.18 0.39 -20.43
N GLY A 55 0.14 0.92 -21.05
CA GLY A 55 -1.08 1.35 -20.36
C GLY A 55 -0.85 2.52 -19.39
N PHE A 56 0.02 3.46 -19.77
CA PHE A 56 0.24 4.72 -19.07
C PHE A 56 -0.04 5.90 -20.00
N PRO A 57 -0.45 7.07 -19.49
CA PRO A 57 -0.44 8.30 -20.28
C PRO A 57 0.96 8.62 -20.80
N ALA A 58 1.11 9.14 -22.02
CA ALA A 58 2.42 9.52 -22.57
C ALA A 58 3.17 10.52 -21.69
N ALA A 59 2.44 11.41 -21.01
CA ALA A 59 2.98 12.36 -20.04
C ALA A 59 3.73 11.68 -18.88
N PHE A 60 3.36 10.44 -18.49
CA PHE A 60 4.08 9.65 -17.49
C PHE A 60 5.53 9.41 -17.89
N LEU A 61 5.77 9.08 -19.16
CA LEU A 61 7.10 8.76 -19.68
C LEU A 61 8.02 9.99 -19.75
N THR A 62 7.45 11.19 -19.64
CA THR A 62 8.18 12.47 -19.63
C THR A 62 8.17 13.16 -18.26
N ALA A 63 7.55 12.54 -17.25
CA ALA A 63 7.49 13.07 -15.90
C ALA A 63 8.89 13.06 -15.23
N PRO A 64 9.10 13.82 -14.14
CA PRO A 64 10.34 13.81 -13.38
C PRO A 64 10.73 12.40 -12.92
N GLU A 65 12.01 12.19 -12.60
CA GLU A 65 12.53 10.93 -12.07
C GLU A 65 11.65 10.39 -10.93
N PRO A 66 11.30 9.08 -10.95
CA PRO A 66 10.45 8.53 -9.90
C PRO A 66 11.18 8.47 -8.56
N PRO A 67 10.45 8.51 -7.44
CA PRO A 67 11.05 8.37 -6.12
C PRO A 67 11.77 7.03 -5.98
N ARG A 68 12.81 6.99 -5.13
CA ARG A 68 13.61 5.78 -4.89
C ARG A 68 13.37 5.28 -3.46
N PRO A 69 12.63 4.17 -3.26
CA PRO A 69 12.43 3.61 -1.93
C PRO A 69 13.74 3.09 -1.34
N GLN A 70 14.00 3.40 -0.08
CA GLN A 70 15.06 2.83 0.72
C GLN A 70 14.52 1.53 1.32
N LEU A 71 14.71 0.42 0.59
CA LEU A 71 14.26 -0.91 0.99
C LEU A 71 15.03 -1.37 2.24
N VAL A 72 14.34 -2.02 3.18
CA VAL A 72 14.99 -2.59 4.35
C VAL A 72 15.77 -3.86 3.91
N PRO A 73 17.08 -3.95 4.15
CA PRO A 73 17.87 -5.13 3.76
C PRO A 73 17.30 -6.42 4.35
N ARG A 74 17.43 -7.55 3.62
CA ARG A 74 16.83 -8.87 3.95
C ARG A 74 15.30 -8.94 3.93
N HIS A 75 14.60 -7.81 3.87
CA HIS A 75 13.14 -7.72 3.78
C HIS A 75 12.68 -6.95 2.52
N ALA A 76 13.58 -6.78 1.56
CA ALA A 76 13.26 -6.22 0.26
C ALA A 76 12.30 -7.15 -0.50
N PRO A 77 11.37 -6.61 -1.30
CA PRO A 77 10.52 -7.43 -2.15
C PRO A 77 11.36 -8.21 -3.16
N GLU A 78 10.97 -9.45 -3.45
CA GLU A 78 11.63 -10.31 -4.42
C GLU A 78 11.33 -9.86 -5.85
N LYS A 79 10.11 -9.38 -6.08
CA LYS A 79 9.63 -8.97 -7.41
C LYS A 79 9.86 -7.48 -7.64
N VAL A 80 10.51 -7.16 -8.76
CA VAL A 80 10.72 -5.76 -9.21
C VAL A 80 9.40 -5.01 -9.44
N GLN A 81 8.31 -5.71 -9.79
CA GLN A 81 6.98 -5.12 -9.92
C GLN A 81 6.48 -4.49 -8.61
N ALA A 82 6.82 -5.10 -7.47
CA ALA A 82 6.43 -4.62 -6.16
C ALA A 82 7.21 -3.35 -5.77
N THR A 83 8.51 -3.31 -6.07
CA THR A 83 9.30 -2.07 -5.94
C THR A 83 8.74 -0.96 -6.83
N ALA A 84 8.39 -1.28 -8.09
CA ALA A 84 7.76 -0.33 -8.99
C ALA A 84 6.42 0.21 -8.43
N ALA A 85 5.57 -0.67 -7.88
CA ALA A 85 4.33 -0.26 -7.22
C ALA A 85 4.59 0.67 -6.02
N ALA A 86 5.63 0.40 -5.22
CA ALA A 86 6.03 1.29 -4.13
C ALA A 86 6.45 2.68 -4.62
N GLN A 87 7.16 2.77 -5.75
CA GLN A 87 7.53 4.06 -6.35
C GLN A 87 6.30 4.88 -6.73
N LEU A 88 5.29 4.25 -7.34
CA LEU A 88 4.02 4.91 -7.67
C LEU A 88 3.24 5.34 -6.42
N ALA A 89 3.25 4.52 -5.37
CA ALA A 89 2.60 4.85 -4.10
C ALA A 89 3.26 6.03 -3.38
N ILE A 90 4.60 6.12 -3.41
CA ILE A 90 5.34 7.24 -2.85
C ILE A 90 5.02 8.53 -3.61
N GLU A 91 4.91 8.46 -4.95
CA GLU A 91 4.51 9.61 -5.77
C GLU A 91 3.07 10.04 -5.47
N PHE A 92 2.16 9.08 -5.29
CA PHE A 92 0.80 9.35 -4.84
C PHE A 92 0.78 10.00 -3.45
N ASN A 93 1.56 9.50 -2.49
CA ASN A 93 1.68 10.13 -1.17
C ASN A 93 2.24 11.56 -1.27
N GLY A 94 3.25 11.79 -2.12
CA GLY A 94 3.78 13.14 -2.36
C GLY A 94 2.75 14.10 -2.97
N TRP A 95 1.75 13.59 -3.71
CA TRP A 95 0.59 14.37 -4.13
C TRP A 95 -0.37 14.64 -2.97
N LEU A 96 -0.64 13.66 -2.11
CA LEU A 96 -1.46 13.83 -0.90
C LEU A 96 -0.89 14.89 0.04
N GLU A 97 0.42 14.90 0.25
CA GLU A 97 1.11 15.84 1.15
C GLU A 97 1.06 17.29 0.66
N ARG A 98 0.77 17.53 -0.63
CA ARG A 98 0.49 18.89 -1.13
C ARG A 98 -0.90 19.40 -0.77
N LEU A 99 -1.83 18.49 -0.49
CA LEU A 99 -3.24 18.80 -0.24
C LEU A 99 -3.63 18.64 1.22
N PHE A 100 -2.93 17.81 1.97
CA PHE A 100 -3.26 17.42 3.34
C PHE A 100 -2.03 17.45 4.25
N VAL A 101 -2.24 17.86 5.49
CA VAL A 101 -1.25 17.65 6.56
C VAL A 101 -1.44 16.24 7.09
N LEU A 102 -0.48 15.36 6.80
CA LEU A 102 -0.51 13.96 7.24
C LEU A 102 0.24 13.78 8.57
N PRO A 103 -0.07 12.74 9.37
CA PRO A 103 0.66 12.43 10.59
C PRO A 103 2.16 12.26 10.31
N GLN A 104 2.98 12.88 11.16
CA GLN A 104 4.43 12.78 11.07
C GLN A 104 4.91 11.42 11.59
N PRO A 105 5.99 10.85 11.04
CA PRO A 105 6.56 9.59 11.52
C PRO A 105 6.93 9.66 13.01
N ASP A 106 6.34 8.78 13.81
CA ASP A 106 6.55 8.65 15.25
C ASP A 106 6.75 7.17 15.63
N LEU A 107 7.78 6.58 15.04
CA LEU A 107 8.21 5.21 15.36
C LEU A 107 9.17 5.23 16.56
N PRO A 108 9.13 4.18 17.41
CA PRO A 108 10.06 4.08 18.52
C PRO A 108 11.52 3.97 18.02
N PRO A 109 12.52 4.26 18.87
CA PRO A 109 13.92 4.07 18.53
C PRO A 109 14.20 2.65 18.00
N PRO A 110 15.23 2.49 17.15
CA PRO A 110 15.56 1.18 16.58
C PRO A 110 15.71 0.10 17.66
N ARG A 111 15.25 -1.12 17.34
CA ARG A 111 15.29 -2.32 18.20
C ARG A 111 14.52 -2.19 19.53
N THR A 112 13.61 -1.22 19.66
CA THR A 112 12.70 -1.12 20.81
C THR A 112 11.80 -2.35 20.91
N SER A 113 11.77 -3.03 22.06
CA SER A 113 10.99 -4.26 22.26
C SER A 113 9.48 -4.04 22.08
N PRO A 114 8.70 -5.08 21.71
CA PRO A 114 7.26 -4.94 21.48
C PRO A 114 6.52 -4.39 22.70
N GLY A 115 6.87 -4.83 23.91
CA GLY A 115 6.30 -4.30 25.15
C GLY A 115 6.58 -2.81 25.38
N LYS A 116 7.81 -2.35 25.08
CA LYS A 116 8.17 -0.92 25.19
C LYS A 116 7.48 -0.08 24.11
N THR A 117 7.36 -0.61 22.88
CA THR A 117 6.61 0.05 21.80
C THR A 117 5.16 0.25 22.21
N ARG A 118 4.51 -0.79 22.74
CA ARG A 118 3.13 -0.70 23.25
C ARG A 118 3.00 0.34 24.36
N GLN A 119 3.94 0.36 25.31
CA GLN A 119 3.95 1.34 26.40
C GLN A 119 4.11 2.77 25.86
N GLY A 120 5.05 2.99 24.93
CA GLY A 120 5.26 4.30 24.29
C GLY A 120 4.04 4.79 23.54
N TRP A 121 3.32 3.88 22.88
CA TRP A 121 2.08 4.16 22.15
C TRP A 121 0.82 4.10 23.02
N ARG A 122 0.97 3.97 24.35
CA ARG A 122 -0.12 3.91 25.34
C ARG A 122 -1.19 2.88 24.97
N LEU A 123 -0.75 1.73 24.44
CA LEU A 123 -1.62 0.59 24.19
C LEU A 123 -1.86 -0.14 25.51
N ASP A 124 -3.12 -0.23 25.92
CA ASP A 124 -3.57 -0.94 27.13
C ASP A 124 -3.11 -2.41 27.14
N LEU A 125 -3.32 -3.12 28.25
CA LEU A 125 -3.12 -4.57 28.34
C LEU A 125 -4.18 -5.38 27.57
N GLY A 126 -4.84 -4.81 26.56
CA GLY A 126 -5.75 -5.52 25.65
C GLY A 126 -5.06 -5.99 24.36
N PRO A 127 -5.78 -6.66 23.45
CA PRO A 127 -5.30 -6.91 22.10
C PRO A 127 -4.95 -5.59 21.39
N ALA A 128 -3.99 -5.60 20.47
CA ALA A 128 -3.71 -4.40 19.68
C ALA A 128 -5.00 -3.92 18.94
N PRO A 129 -5.16 -2.63 18.66
CA PRO A 129 -6.30 -2.12 17.87
C PRO A 129 -6.12 -2.51 16.38
N ASN A 130 -6.87 -1.86 15.49
CA ASN A 130 -6.68 -2.01 14.05
C ASN A 130 -5.24 -1.59 13.66
N MET A 131 -4.45 -2.52 13.12
CA MET A 131 -3.04 -2.31 12.83
C MET A 131 -2.82 -1.29 11.71
N VAL A 132 -3.66 -1.29 10.68
CA VAL A 132 -3.57 -0.29 9.60
C VAL A 132 -3.71 1.13 10.18
N GLN A 133 -4.75 1.35 10.98
CA GLN A 133 -5.03 2.66 11.58
C GLN A 133 -3.99 3.06 12.62
N LEU A 134 -3.49 2.11 13.40
CA LEU A 134 -2.43 2.34 14.37
C LEU A 134 -1.13 2.80 13.69
N LEU A 135 -0.73 2.12 12.62
CA LEU A 135 0.43 2.50 11.83
C LEU A 135 0.25 3.89 11.23
N GLU A 136 -0.91 4.18 10.65
CA GLU A 136 -1.25 5.51 10.11
C GLU A 136 -1.18 6.62 11.16
N SER A 137 -1.66 6.36 12.39
CA SER A 137 -1.61 7.37 13.47
C SER A 137 -0.19 7.69 13.93
N HIS A 138 0.76 6.77 13.75
CA HIS A 138 2.20 6.98 14.01
C HIS A 138 2.98 7.37 12.74
N GLY A 139 2.28 7.87 11.71
CA GLY A 139 2.90 8.44 10.53
C GLY A 139 3.42 7.43 9.51
N VAL A 140 3.12 6.14 9.65
CA VAL A 140 3.41 5.13 8.63
C VAL A 140 2.37 5.22 7.52
N ARG A 141 2.83 5.27 6.27
CA ARG A 141 1.94 5.23 5.09
C ARG A 141 1.65 3.79 4.73
N VAL A 142 0.39 3.38 4.85
CA VAL A 142 -0.03 2.01 4.53
C VAL A 142 -0.73 2.01 3.17
N PHE A 143 -0.21 1.22 2.23
CA PHE A 143 -0.78 1.00 0.91
C PHE A 143 -1.01 -0.49 0.66
N SER A 144 -1.87 -0.80 -0.31
CA SER A 144 -2.00 -2.16 -0.81
C SER A 144 -1.07 -2.36 -2.00
N LEU A 145 -0.55 -3.58 -2.12
CA LEU A 145 0.00 -3.99 -3.39
C LEU A 145 -1.13 -4.15 -4.41
N PRO A 146 -0.87 -3.84 -5.69
CA PRO A 146 -1.77 -4.20 -6.77
C PRO A 146 -1.99 -5.72 -6.85
N VAL A 147 -3.15 -6.15 -7.34
CA VAL A 147 -3.54 -7.57 -7.38
C VAL A 147 -2.62 -8.42 -8.27
N ASP A 148 -2.02 -7.84 -9.30
CA ASP A 148 -1.01 -8.49 -10.14
C ASP A 148 0.35 -8.69 -9.43
N CYS A 149 0.49 -8.15 -8.21
CA CYS A 149 1.57 -8.42 -7.27
C CYS A 149 1.12 -9.32 -6.10
N ALA A 150 -0.01 -10.03 -6.20
CA ALA A 150 -0.55 -10.85 -5.10
C ALA A 150 0.35 -11.99 -4.60
N GLU A 151 1.33 -12.44 -5.40
CA GLU A 151 2.33 -13.42 -4.95
C GLU A 151 3.42 -12.81 -4.07
N GLN A 152 3.52 -11.48 -4.01
CA GLN A 152 4.50 -10.78 -3.18
C GLN A 152 4.00 -10.69 -1.73
N ALA A 153 4.82 -11.14 -0.78
CA ALA A 153 4.58 -10.92 0.64
C ALA A 153 4.61 -9.42 0.97
N ALA A 154 3.90 -9.02 2.03
CA ALA A 154 3.95 -7.65 2.52
C ALA A 154 5.40 -7.22 2.82
N PHE A 155 5.72 -5.96 2.55
CA PHE A 155 7.04 -5.41 2.80
C PHE A 155 6.95 -3.94 3.23
N SER A 156 8.08 -3.39 3.65
CA SER A 156 8.20 -2.01 4.08
C SER A 156 9.46 -1.33 3.53
N CYS A 157 9.43 -0.01 3.46
CA CYS A 157 10.56 0.80 3.04
C CYS A 157 10.50 2.20 3.65
N TRP A 158 11.60 2.92 3.55
CA TRP A 158 11.67 4.34 3.90
C TRP A 158 11.77 5.20 2.64
N HIS A 159 11.21 6.40 2.67
CA HIS A 159 11.47 7.41 1.65
C HIS A 159 11.46 8.79 2.31
N ASN A 160 12.59 9.51 2.21
CA ASN A 160 12.78 10.84 2.80
C ASN A 160 12.33 10.93 4.27
N GLY A 161 12.67 9.93 5.09
CA GLY A 161 12.30 9.88 6.51
C GLY A 161 10.87 9.42 6.80
N THR A 162 10.04 9.19 5.78
CA THR A 162 8.69 8.64 5.95
C THR A 162 8.69 7.12 5.78
N PRO A 163 8.13 6.34 6.73
CA PRO A 163 8.00 4.89 6.62
C PRO A 163 6.75 4.48 5.83
N TYR A 164 6.90 3.47 4.99
CA TYR A 164 5.83 2.90 4.16
C TYR A 164 5.69 1.41 4.43
N VAL A 165 4.44 0.93 4.43
CA VAL A 165 4.08 -0.49 4.51
C VAL A 165 3.16 -0.82 3.33
N PHE A 166 3.49 -1.90 2.62
CA PHE A 166 2.74 -2.41 1.49
C PHE A 166 2.16 -3.78 1.84
N LEU A 167 0.83 -3.87 1.96
CA LEU A 167 0.15 -5.09 2.35
C LEU A 167 -0.31 -5.89 1.12
N ASN A 168 -0.25 -7.22 1.22
CA ASN A 168 -0.72 -8.10 0.15
C ASN A 168 -2.27 -8.09 0.08
N PRO A 169 -2.90 -7.74 -1.05
CA PRO A 169 -4.37 -7.63 -1.17
C PRO A 169 -5.12 -8.97 -1.01
N THR A 170 -4.47 -10.11 -1.25
CA THR A 170 -5.11 -11.44 -1.19
C THR A 170 -4.95 -12.13 0.16
N ALA A 171 -4.14 -11.57 1.07
CA ALA A 171 -3.99 -12.08 2.43
C ALA A 171 -5.32 -12.08 3.17
N THR A 172 -5.55 -13.12 3.99
CA THR A 172 -6.71 -13.17 4.89
C THR A 172 -6.66 -11.99 5.87
N PRO A 173 -7.80 -11.60 6.46
CA PRO A 173 -7.81 -10.51 7.44
C PRO A 173 -6.81 -10.67 8.59
N GLU A 174 -6.64 -11.89 9.11
CA GLU A 174 -5.67 -12.21 10.17
C GLU A 174 -4.24 -12.11 9.68
N GLN A 175 -3.95 -12.67 8.49
CA GLN A 175 -2.62 -12.61 7.90
C GLN A 175 -2.23 -11.16 7.60
N ALA A 176 -3.13 -10.35 7.04
CA ALA A 176 -2.86 -8.94 6.76
C ALA A 176 -2.55 -8.13 8.03
N ARG A 177 -3.25 -8.43 9.13
CA ARG A 177 -3.00 -7.82 10.43
C ARG A 177 -1.65 -8.25 11.00
N PHE A 178 -1.33 -9.54 10.90
CA PHE A 178 -0.03 -10.07 11.34
C PHE A 178 1.13 -9.50 10.51
N ASP A 179 0.98 -9.47 9.19
CA ASP A 179 1.92 -8.86 8.26
C ASP A 179 2.18 -7.39 8.59
N ALA A 180 1.14 -6.60 8.89
CA ALA A 180 1.30 -5.21 9.30
C ALA A 180 2.16 -5.08 10.58
N ALA A 181 1.99 -5.97 11.55
CA ALA A 181 2.81 -6.01 12.76
C ALA A 181 4.26 -6.49 12.49
N VAL A 182 4.44 -7.45 11.58
CA VAL A 182 5.77 -7.87 11.10
C VAL A 182 6.49 -6.69 10.44
N GLN A 183 5.80 -5.94 9.58
CA GLN A 183 6.40 -4.78 8.90
C GLN A 183 6.72 -3.64 9.86
N LEU A 184 5.95 -3.44 10.93
CA LEU A 184 6.35 -2.55 12.02
C LEU A 184 7.69 -2.98 12.63
N ALA A 185 7.85 -4.27 12.93
CA ALA A 185 9.07 -4.81 13.49
C ALA A 185 10.28 -4.62 12.56
N VAL A 186 10.07 -4.81 11.24
CA VAL A 186 11.07 -4.59 10.19
C VAL A 186 11.48 -3.12 10.15
N LEU A 187 10.53 -2.18 10.18
CA LEU A 187 10.80 -0.74 10.21
C LEU A 187 11.56 -0.30 11.47
N VAL A 188 11.27 -0.92 12.62
CA VAL A 188 11.99 -0.71 13.88
C VAL A 188 13.36 -1.41 13.90
N GLY A 189 13.66 -2.27 12.92
CA GLY A 189 14.98 -2.90 12.77
C GLY A 189 15.22 -4.12 13.65
N HIS A 190 14.18 -4.91 13.95
CA HIS A 190 14.31 -6.18 14.67
C HIS A 190 14.82 -7.31 13.76
N ASP A 191 15.66 -8.20 14.32
CA ASP A 191 16.18 -9.36 13.58
C ASP A 191 15.16 -10.52 13.53
N GLU A 192 14.24 -10.61 14.51
CA GLU A 192 13.15 -11.59 14.57
C GLU A 192 11.77 -10.91 14.49
N PRO A 193 11.38 -10.37 13.32
CA PRO A 193 10.18 -9.54 13.20
C PRO A 193 8.87 -10.31 13.48
N HIS A 194 8.85 -11.63 13.26
CA HIS A 194 7.71 -12.49 13.57
C HIS A 194 7.48 -12.64 15.08
N GLY A 195 8.56 -12.81 15.85
CA GLY A 195 8.50 -12.87 17.31
C GLY A 195 8.02 -11.54 17.90
N PHE A 196 8.55 -10.42 17.38
CA PHE A 196 8.04 -9.10 17.73
C PHE A 196 6.54 -8.97 17.44
N ALA A 197 6.09 -9.35 16.24
CA ALA A 197 4.69 -9.21 15.83
C ALA A 197 3.74 -10.01 16.74
N ALA A 198 4.12 -11.25 17.07
CA ALA A 198 3.34 -12.10 17.97
C ALA A 198 3.18 -11.45 19.36
N GLU A 199 4.28 -11.02 19.98
CA GLU A 199 4.22 -10.39 21.31
C GLU A 199 3.57 -8.99 21.27
N PHE A 200 3.75 -8.25 20.18
CA PHE A 200 3.13 -6.95 20.00
C PHE A 200 1.61 -7.06 19.88
N LEU A 201 1.10 -8.04 19.11
CA LEU A 201 -0.33 -8.25 18.93
C LEU A 201 -0.97 -8.88 20.17
N MET A 202 -0.27 -9.81 20.81
CA MET A 202 -0.73 -10.60 21.95
C MET A 202 0.38 -10.74 23.02
N PRO A 203 0.51 -9.78 23.94
CA PRO A 203 1.54 -9.81 24.98
C PRO A 203 1.48 -11.06 25.86
N GLN A 204 2.63 -11.67 26.16
CA GLN A 204 2.72 -12.88 26.99
C GLN A 204 2.12 -12.68 28.39
N LYS A 205 2.17 -11.47 28.95
CA LYS A 205 1.52 -11.15 30.25
C LYS A 205 0.01 -11.37 30.23
N GLN A 206 -0.63 -11.31 29.05
CA GLN A 206 -2.05 -11.66 28.89
C GLN A 206 -2.20 -13.19 28.76
N LEU A 207 -1.21 -13.86 28.17
CA LEU A 207 -1.20 -15.31 27.94
C LEU A 207 -0.15 -16.04 28.80
N HIS A 208 -0.27 -15.95 30.13
CA HIS A 208 0.57 -16.72 31.04
C HIS A 208 0.57 -18.23 30.69
N GLY A 209 1.75 -18.82 30.50
CA GLY A 209 1.93 -20.23 30.12
C GLY A 209 2.08 -20.49 28.62
N THR A 210 2.04 -19.45 27.78
CA THR A 210 2.14 -19.58 26.33
C THR A 210 3.42 -18.88 25.88
N ASP A 211 4.32 -19.63 25.27
CA ASP A 211 5.49 -19.09 24.58
C ASP A 211 5.16 -19.06 23.08
N HIS A 212 5.68 -18.11 22.31
CA HIS A 212 5.56 -18.11 20.85
C HIS A 212 6.15 -19.40 20.22
N ARG A 213 7.01 -20.11 20.97
CA ARG A 213 7.58 -21.42 20.64
C ARG A 213 6.70 -22.61 21.08
N HIS A 214 5.67 -22.38 21.90
CA HIS A 214 4.78 -23.40 22.46
C HIS A 214 3.30 -22.95 22.38
N TRP A 215 2.68 -23.09 21.20
CA TRP A 215 1.29 -22.66 20.95
C TRP A 215 0.23 -23.63 21.51
N HIS A 216 0.36 -24.10 22.74
CA HIS A 216 -0.71 -24.87 23.40
C HIS A 216 -1.39 -24.04 24.48
N VAL A 217 -2.16 -23.04 24.05
CA VAL A 217 -3.19 -22.43 24.89
C VAL A 217 -4.47 -23.21 24.65
N ALA A 218 -5.09 -23.73 25.71
CA ALA A 218 -6.43 -24.30 25.58
C ALA A 218 -7.38 -23.23 25.01
N ARG A 219 -8.19 -23.59 23.99
CA ARG A 219 -9.14 -22.67 23.33
C ARG A 219 -10.01 -21.89 24.31
N GLU A 220 -10.39 -22.53 25.41
CA GLU A 220 -11.21 -21.96 26.49
C GLU A 220 -10.50 -20.81 27.21
N GLN A 221 -9.21 -20.96 27.51
CA GLN A 221 -8.41 -19.92 28.17
C GLN A 221 -8.16 -18.71 27.27
N PHE A 222 -8.02 -18.93 25.96
CA PHE A 222 -7.92 -17.85 24.99
C PHE A 222 -9.22 -17.04 24.91
N ALA A 223 -10.36 -17.73 24.80
CA ALA A 223 -11.68 -17.08 24.68
C ALA A 223 -12.02 -16.22 25.89
N LEU A 224 -11.74 -16.72 27.11
CA LEU A 224 -12.02 -16.01 28.36
C LEU A 224 -11.18 -14.74 28.53
N LYS A 225 -9.95 -14.74 28.01
CA LYS A 225 -9.00 -13.63 28.17
C LYS A 225 -9.06 -12.59 27.06
N ALA A 226 -9.52 -12.97 25.87
CA ALA A 226 -9.68 -12.06 24.74
C ALA A 226 -10.93 -11.15 24.83
N ASN A 227 -11.71 -11.22 25.92
CA ASN A 227 -13.00 -10.52 26.06
C ASN A 227 -13.93 -10.76 24.86
N LEU A 228 -13.94 -11.99 24.35
CA LEU A 228 -14.84 -12.42 23.28
C LEU A 228 -16.09 -13.04 23.94
N ASP A 229 -17.19 -12.30 24.02
CA ASP A 229 -18.48 -12.79 24.56
C ASP A 229 -19.11 -13.95 23.76
N SER A 230 -18.45 -14.42 22.70
CA SER A 230 -18.70 -15.71 22.07
C SER A 230 -17.53 -16.02 21.12
N PRO A 231 -16.84 -17.16 21.25
CA PRO A 231 -15.95 -17.63 20.20
C PRO A 231 -16.85 -18.23 19.11
N ALA A 232 -17.49 -17.37 18.32
CA ALA A 232 -18.00 -17.82 17.03
C ALA A 232 -16.81 -18.48 16.29
N PRO A 233 -16.98 -19.64 15.63
CA PRO A 233 -15.91 -20.34 14.93
C PRO A 233 -15.33 -19.58 13.72
N GLY A 234 -15.61 -18.29 13.57
CA GLY A 234 -15.10 -17.44 12.51
C GLY A 234 -13.94 -16.59 13.00
N GLY A 235 -12.83 -16.60 12.27
CA GLY A 235 -11.77 -15.61 12.41
C GLY A 235 -12.26 -14.19 12.12
N MET A 236 -11.32 -13.26 11.94
CA MET A 236 -11.60 -11.90 11.50
C MET A 236 -12.45 -11.92 10.21
N THR A 237 -13.70 -11.48 10.31
CA THR A 237 -14.64 -11.47 9.19
C THR A 237 -14.33 -10.39 8.15
N ARG A 238 -13.54 -9.38 8.53
CA ARG A 238 -13.21 -8.23 7.69
C ARG A 238 -11.76 -7.84 7.86
N ARG A 239 -11.14 -7.51 6.72
CA ARG A 239 -9.81 -6.90 6.67
C ARG A 239 -9.83 -5.51 7.29
N GLU A 240 -8.74 -5.15 7.94
CA GLU A 240 -8.53 -3.82 8.49
C GLU A 240 -8.33 -2.77 7.40
N THR A 241 -9.02 -1.64 7.52
CA THR A 241 -9.05 -0.58 6.51
C THR A 241 -8.43 0.73 7.01
N SER A 242 -7.94 1.51 6.05
CA SER A 242 -7.34 2.83 6.27
C SER A 242 -8.39 3.86 6.69
N ARG A 243 -8.12 4.59 7.77
CA ARG A 243 -8.93 5.76 8.15
C ARG A 243 -8.42 7.02 7.46
N LEU A 244 -7.11 7.12 7.23
CA LEU A 244 -6.49 8.25 6.57
C LEU A 244 -7.00 8.38 5.13
N LEU A 245 -6.84 7.34 4.31
CA LEU A 245 -7.27 7.35 2.92
C LEU A 245 -8.79 7.49 2.80
N THR A 246 -9.56 6.86 3.69
CA THR A 246 -11.02 7.02 3.72
C THR A 246 -11.43 8.48 3.93
N LYS A 247 -10.79 9.22 4.85
CA LYS A 247 -11.06 10.65 5.06
C LYS A 247 -10.61 11.51 3.87
N VAL A 248 -9.41 11.23 3.34
CA VAL A 248 -8.88 11.91 2.15
C VAL A 248 -9.85 11.81 0.97
N PHE A 249 -10.26 10.59 0.60
CA PHE A 249 -11.16 10.39 -0.54
C PHE A 249 -12.56 10.95 -0.30
N LYS A 250 -13.03 10.98 0.96
CA LYS A 250 -14.27 11.68 1.31
C LYS A 250 -14.17 13.17 1.00
N VAL A 251 -13.12 13.85 1.47
CA VAL A 251 -12.90 15.29 1.22
C VAL A 251 -12.71 15.58 -0.26
N LEU A 252 -11.92 14.76 -0.97
CA LEU A 252 -11.73 14.89 -2.42
C LEU A 252 -13.07 14.81 -3.17
N ARG A 253 -13.94 13.86 -2.79
CA ARG A 253 -15.28 13.70 -3.38
C ARG A 253 -16.18 14.89 -3.08
N GLU A 254 -16.17 15.40 -1.86
CA GLU A 254 -16.95 16.59 -1.44
C GLU A 254 -16.53 17.84 -2.24
N ASN A 255 -15.25 17.93 -2.62
CA ASN A 255 -14.71 19.00 -3.45
C ASN A 255 -14.86 18.75 -4.97
N GLY A 256 -15.52 17.66 -5.40
CA GLY A 256 -15.71 17.33 -6.81
C GLY A 256 -14.49 16.73 -7.51
N THR A 257 -13.44 16.37 -6.77
CA THR A 257 -12.27 15.67 -7.31
C THR A 257 -12.56 14.18 -7.44
N THR A 258 -12.60 13.69 -8.68
CA THR A 258 -12.83 12.27 -8.98
C THR A 258 -11.50 11.50 -8.96
N PRO A 259 -11.51 10.17 -8.78
CA PRO A 259 -10.32 9.34 -8.95
C PRO A 259 -9.64 9.52 -10.32
N LEU A 260 -10.42 9.80 -11.36
CA LEU A 260 -9.89 10.11 -12.70
C LEU A 260 -9.10 11.44 -12.72
N HIS A 261 -9.57 12.47 -12.01
CA HIS A 261 -8.82 13.72 -11.85
C HIS A 261 -7.48 13.48 -11.15
N VAL A 262 -7.50 12.70 -10.06
CA VAL A 262 -6.27 12.33 -9.32
C VAL A 262 -5.29 11.56 -10.21
N ALA A 263 -5.78 10.55 -10.94
CA ALA A 263 -4.96 9.77 -11.86
C ALA A 263 -4.34 10.66 -12.96
N LYS A 264 -5.09 11.61 -13.50
CA LYS A 264 -4.60 12.57 -14.50
C LYS A 264 -3.51 13.47 -13.93
N GLU A 265 -3.67 14.02 -12.72
CA GLU A 265 -2.65 14.86 -12.08
C GLU A 265 -1.34 14.11 -11.78
N LEU A 266 -1.44 12.82 -11.47
CA LEU A 266 -0.29 11.95 -11.24
C LEU A 266 0.30 11.37 -12.53
N ASN A 267 -0.33 11.62 -13.69
CA ASN A 267 -0.04 10.93 -14.95
C ASN A 267 -0.10 9.40 -14.83
N LEU A 268 -1.00 8.86 -14.01
CA LEU A 268 -1.19 7.42 -13.80
C LEU A 268 -2.42 6.90 -14.54
N GLY A 269 -2.41 5.61 -14.86
CA GLY A 269 -3.63 4.91 -15.22
C GLY A 269 -4.56 4.79 -14.00
N LEU A 270 -5.88 4.82 -14.23
CA LEU A 270 -6.87 4.69 -13.15
C LEU A 270 -6.73 3.36 -12.39
N GLU A 271 -6.38 2.28 -13.11
CA GLU A 271 -6.12 0.97 -12.52
C GLU A 271 -4.95 0.98 -11.54
N GLU A 272 -3.89 1.76 -11.82
CA GLU A 272 -2.76 1.89 -10.88
C GLU A 272 -3.18 2.58 -9.60
N LEU A 273 -3.90 3.71 -9.69
CA LEU A 273 -4.38 4.43 -8.52
C LEU A 273 -5.29 3.54 -7.67
N ASN A 274 -6.22 2.83 -8.30
CA ASN A 274 -7.14 1.93 -7.61
C ASN A 274 -6.38 0.75 -6.96
N GLY A 275 -5.38 0.19 -7.63
CA GLY A 275 -4.56 -0.91 -7.10
C GLY A 275 -3.84 -0.54 -5.81
N LEU A 276 -3.33 0.69 -5.70
CA LEU A 276 -2.58 1.18 -4.53
C LEU A 276 -3.44 1.32 -3.26
N VAL A 277 -4.75 1.54 -3.43
CA VAL A 277 -5.70 1.78 -2.33
C VAL A 277 -6.71 0.64 -2.16
N PHE A 278 -6.61 -0.40 -3.00
CA PHE A 278 -7.49 -1.57 -2.97
C PHE A 278 -7.44 -2.27 -1.61
N GLY A 279 -8.59 -2.69 -1.08
CA GLY A 279 -8.67 -3.34 0.23
C GLY A 279 -8.42 -2.41 1.44
N LEU A 280 -7.95 -1.18 1.23
CA LEU A 280 -7.75 -0.19 2.29
C LEU A 280 -8.89 0.82 2.39
N VAL A 281 -9.60 1.09 1.29
CA VAL A 281 -10.76 1.97 1.26
C VAL A 281 -11.99 1.20 0.77
N LEU A 282 -13.11 1.33 1.48
CA LEU A 282 -14.42 0.83 1.07
C LEU A 282 -15.03 1.72 -0.02
N THR A 283 -14.32 1.98 -1.11
CA THR A 283 -14.93 2.65 -2.26
C THR A 283 -15.50 1.60 -3.19
N ALA A 284 -16.84 1.56 -3.26
CA ALA A 284 -17.53 1.07 -4.45
C ALA A 284 -16.91 1.81 -5.65
N LEU A 285 -16.29 1.04 -6.55
CA LEU A 285 -15.78 1.55 -7.81
C LEU A 285 -16.97 2.18 -8.55
N PRO A 286 -16.97 3.50 -8.81
CA PRO A 286 -17.94 4.05 -9.74
C PRO A 286 -17.58 3.42 -11.09
N GLY A 287 -18.46 2.55 -11.61
CA GLY A 287 -18.46 2.26 -13.04
C GLY A 287 -18.52 3.59 -13.79
N GLY A 288 -17.91 3.64 -14.97
CA GLY A 288 -17.78 4.84 -15.81
C GLY A 288 -19.11 5.39 -16.33
N GLY A 289 -20.05 5.70 -15.44
CA GLY A 289 -21.27 6.41 -15.74
C GLY A 289 -20.94 7.88 -15.90
N GLU A 290 -21.23 8.40 -17.09
CA GLU A 290 -21.39 9.82 -17.30
C GLU A 290 -22.28 10.44 -16.19
N PRO A 291 -22.06 11.71 -15.82
CA PRO A 291 -22.89 12.36 -14.82
C PRO A 291 -24.36 12.31 -15.25
N GLY A 292 -25.15 11.50 -14.54
CA GLY A 292 -26.59 11.43 -14.74
C GLY A 292 -27.24 12.80 -14.60
N PRO A 293 -28.33 13.08 -15.34
CA PRO A 293 -28.94 14.39 -15.38
C PRO A 293 -29.35 14.82 -13.96
N ARG A 294 -29.11 16.11 -13.64
CA ARG A 294 -29.46 16.73 -12.36
C ARG A 294 -30.99 16.77 -12.18
N GLY A 295 -31.59 15.64 -11.81
CA GLY A 295 -32.97 15.55 -11.37
C GLY A 295 -33.07 15.93 -9.89
N ARG A 296 -33.79 17.01 -9.58
CA ARG A 296 -34.15 17.37 -8.20
C ARG A 296 -34.88 16.17 -7.56
N ALA A 297 -34.30 15.57 -6.53
CA ALA A 297 -34.98 14.57 -5.73
C ALA A 297 -36.19 15.22 -5.03
N ARG A 298 -37.40 14.85 -5.45
CA ARG A 298 -38.63 15.14 -4.69
C ARG A 298 -38.78 14.04 -3.65
N LEU A 299 -38.34 14.32 -2.43
CA LEU A 299 -38.66 13.49 -1.27
C LEU A 299 -39.89 14.07 -0.60
N THR A 300 -40.96 13.28 -0.51
CA THR A 300 -42.13 13.59 0.32
C THR A 300 -42.04 12.72 1.56
N LEU A 301 -42.04 13.34 2.75
CA LEU A 301 -42.14 12.65 4.02
C LEU A 301 -43.54 12.06 4.14
N VAL A 302 -43.62 10.75 4.32
CA VAL A 302 -44.87 10.06 4.70
C VAL A 302 -44.91 10.05 6.23
N HIS A 303 -45.99 10.61 6.79
CA HIS A 303 -46.28 10.64 8.22
C HIS A 303 -46.59 9.26 8.79
#